data_AF-A0A920PH68-F1
#
_entry.id   AF-A0A920PH68-F1
#
_cell.length_a   1.000
_cell.length_b   1.000
_cell.length_c   1.000
_cell.angle_alpha   90.00
_cell.angle_beta   90.00
_cell.angle_gamma   90.00
#
_symmetry.space_group_name_H-M   'P 1'
#
loop_
_entity.id
_entity.type
_entity.pdbx_description
1 polymer ?
#
loop_
_entity_poly.entity_id
_entity_poly.type
_entity_poly.pdbx_seq_one_letter_code
_entity_poly.pdbx_strand_id
1 'polypeptide(L)' 'MASYRWLQDSRDEAKEERLRELNDSSKLFKCHTIMNCSLACPKDLNPGQAIAEIKKMIATQDVNESDHK' A
#
# COMPACT_ATOMS: atom_id res chain seq x y z
N MET A 1 -8.78 -0.46 5.08
CA MET A 1 -7.64 -1.09 4.37
C MET A 1 -7.99 -2.52 4.04
N ALA A 2 -8.50 -2.77 2.84
CA ALA A 2 -8.68 -4.14 2.35
C ALA A 2 -7.51 -4.57 1.45
N SER A 3 -6.90 -3.62 0.72
CA SER A 3 -5.88 -3.94 -0.29
C SER A 3 -4.62 -4.55 0.31
N TYR A 4 -4.12 -4.04 1.45
CA TYR A 4 -2.96 -4.62 2.14
C TYR A 4 -3.14 -6.11 2.48
N ARG A 5 -4.38 -6.51 2.82
CA ARG A 5 -4.70 -7.91 3.15
C ARG A 5 -4.38 -8.83 1.98
N TRP A 6 -4.81 -8.46 0.78
CA TRP A 6 -4.58 -9.23 -0.44
C TRP A 6 -3.11 -9.19 -0.86
N LEU A 7 -2.45 -8.03 -0.71
CA LEU A 7 -1.01 -7.88 -1.02
C LEU A 7 -0.09 -8.72 -0.13
N GLN A 8 -0.56 -9.11 1.06
CA GLN A 8 0.15 -9.99 2.00
C GLN A 8 -0.35 -11.44 1.98
N ASP A 9 -1.43 -11.73 1.26
CA ASP A 9 -1.95 -13.09 1.16
C ASP A 9 -1.09 -13.88 0.17
N SER A 10 -0.39 -14.92 0.63
CA SER A 10 0.46 -15.75 -0.22
C SER A 10 -0.31 -16.54 -1.29
N ARG A 11 -1.64 -16.58 -1.19
CA ARG A 11 -2.53 -17.22 -2.16
C ARG A 11 -2.96 -16.25 -3.28
N ASP A 12 -2.75 -14.95 -3.12
CA ASP A 12 -3.15 -13.95 -4.12
C ASP A 12 -2.06 -13.84 -5.20
N GLU A 13 -2.40 -14.27 -6.41
CA GLU A 13 -1.50 -14.23 -7.58
C GLU A 13 -1.50 -12.84 -8.26
N ALA A 14 -2.46 -11.97 -7.94
CA ALA A 14 -2.67 -10.67 -8.59
C ALA A 14 -1.95 -9.50 -7.89
N LYS A 15 -0.89 -9.78 -7.13
CA LYS A 15 -0.20 -8.79 -6.30
C LYS A 15 0.32 -7.58 -7.08
N GLU A 16 0.94 -7.81 -8.24
CA GLU A 16 1.54 -6.75 -9.06
C GLU A 16 0.50 -5.85 -9.72
N GLU A 17 -0.60 -6.42 -10.21
CA GLU A 17 -1.72 -5.66 -10.77
C GLU A 17 -2.32 -4.73 -9.71
N ARG A 18 -2.56 -5.24 -8.50
CA ARG A 18 -3.06 -4.46 -7.37
C ARG A 18 -2.11 -3.33 -6.96
N LEU A 19 -0.79 -3.56 -7.01
CA LEU A 19 0.19 -2.51 -6.70
C LEU A 19 0.19 -1.41 -7.75
N ARG A 20 0.10 -1.75 -9.05
CA ARG A 20 -0.06 -0.77 -10.12
C ARG A 20 -1.35 0.05 -9.99
N GLU A 21 -2.47 -0.57 -9.64
CA GLU A 21 -3.73 0.15 -9.40
C GLU A 21 -3.64 1.17 -8.25
N LEU A 22 -2.81 0.88 -7.25
CA LEU A 22 -2.58 1.72 -6.07
C LEU A 22 -1.47 2.77 -6.28
N ASN A 23 -0.60 2.59 -7.29
CA ASN A 23 0.46 3.52 -7.67
C ASN A 23 -0.11 4.74 -8.42
N ASP A 24 -1.00 5.47 -7.76
CA ASP A 24 -1.54 6.73 -8.24
C ASP A 24 -1.46 7.82 -7.16
N SER A 25 -1.07 9.01 -7.61
CA SER A 25 -0.93 10.24 -6.81
C SER A 25 -2.19 10.57 -6.01
N SER A 26 -3.38 10.32 -6.59
CA SER A 26 -4.65 10.69 -5.98
C SER A 26 -5.19 9.66 -4.97
N LYS A 27 -4.63 8.44 -4.99
CA LYS A 27 -5.03 7.30 -4.15
C LYS A 27 -4.10 7.16 -2.95
N LEU A 28 -3.02 6.38 -3.09
CA LEU A 28 -2.18 5.97 -1.97
C LEU A 28 -1.34 7.14 -1.41
N PHE A 29 -0.87 8.03 -2.27
CA PHE A 29 0.08 9.07 -1.89
C PHE A 29 -0.54 10.27 -1.17
N LYS A 30 -1.87 10.38 -1.08
CA LYS A 30 -2.55 11.36 -0.22
C LYS A 30 -2.42 11.10 1.28
N CYS A 31 -1.93 9.92 1.67
CA CYS A 31 -1.65 9.64 3.08
C CYS A 31 -0.39 10.39 3.51
N HIS A 32 -0.54 11.37 4.41
CA HIS A 32 0.56 12.15 5.01
C HIS A 32 0.94 11.69 6.43
N THR A 33 0.65 10.42 6.77
CA THR A 33 1.07 9.83 8.06
C THR A 33 0.57 10.61 9.29
N ILE A 34 -0.66 11.14 9.22
CA ILE A 34 -1.31 11.85 10.33
C ILE A 34 -1.74 10.88 11.46
N MET A 35 -1.85 9.58 11.14
CA MET A 35 -2.13 8.48 12.07
C MET A 35 -3.49 8.50 12.81
N ASN A 36 -4.37 9.47 12.54
CA ASN A 36 -5.74 9.49 13.05
C ASN A 36 -6.52 8.19 12.75
N CYS A 37 -6.24 7.55 11.61
CA CYS A 37 -6.88 6.29 11.23
C CYS A 37 -6.56 5.13 12.19
N SER A 38 -5.33 5.07 12.74
CA SER A 38 -4.95 4.04 13.70
C SER A 38 -5.49 4.35 15.09
N LEU A 39 -5.46 5.62 15.51
CA LEU A 39 -6.00 6.06 16.81
C LEU A 39 -7.52 5.89 16.92
N ALA A 40 -8.25 6.15 15.84
CA ALA A 40 -9.71 6.06 15.84
C ALA A 40 -10.23 4.63 15.59
N CYS A 41 -9.36 3.64 15.37
CA CYS A 41 -9.81 2.31 14.96
C CYS A 41 -10.47 1.56 16.13
N PRO A 42 -11.79 1.26 16.07
CA PRO A 42 -12.48 0.57 17.17
C PRO A 42 -12.11 -0.92 17.27
N LYS A 43 -11.32 -1.43 16.31
CA LYS A 43 -10.87 -2.82 16.22
C LYS A 43 -9.38 -2.97 16.52
N ASP A 44 -8.73 -1.91 17.00
CA ASP A 44 -7.30 -1.91 17.31
C ASP A 44 -6.41 -2.37 16.14
N LEU A 45 -6.83 -2.05 14.92
CA LEU A 45 -6.04 -2.29 13.72
C LEU A 45 -5.11 -1.09 13.48
N ASN A 46 -3.99 -1.34 12.81
CA ASN A 46 -3.05 -0.29 12.41
C ASN A 46 -3.09 -0.01 10.88
N PRO A 47 -4.12 0.70 10.37
CA PRO A 47 -4.20 1.09 8.98
C PRO A 47 -3.04 1.98 8.52
N GLY A 48 -2.51 2.85 9.39
CA GLY A 48 -1.38 3.72 9.07
C GLY A 48 -0.13 2.92 8.71
N GLN A 49 0.19 1.89 9.49
CA GLN A 49 1.29 0.96 9.20
C GLN A 49 1.06 0.21 7.89
N ALA A 50 -0.16 -0.30 7.66
CA ALA A 50 -0.49 -0.99 6.41
C ALA A 50 -0.28 -0.10 5.17
N ILE A 51 -0.64 1.19 5.21
CA ILE A 51 -0.33 2.11 4.10
C ILE A 51 1.18 2.26 3.90
N ALA A 52 1.93 2.42 4.99
CA ALA A 52 3.38 2.60 4.91
C ALA A 52 4.06 1.39 4.25
N GLU A 53 3.63 0.18 4.58
CA GLU A 53 4.14 -1.04 3.95
C GLU A 53 3.78 -1.13 2.46
N ILE A 54 2.57 -0.73 2.04
CA ILE A 54 2.23 -0.65 0.60
C ILE A 54 3.14 0.34 -0.12
N LYS A 55 3.38 1.53 0.45
CA LYS A 55 4.28 2.53 -0.16
C LYS A 55 5.70 2.00 -0.32
N LYS A 56 6.20 1.24 0.67
CA LYS A 56 7.50 0.56 0.57
C LYS A 56 7.51 -0.46 -0.56
N MET A 57 6.48 -1.31 -0.67
CA MET A 57 6.37 -2.31 -1.74
C MET A 57 6.42 -1.67 -3.13
N ILE A 58 5.66 -0.59 -3.33
CA ILE A 58 5.68 0.18 -4.59
C ILE A 58 7.07 0.76 -4.83
N ALA A 59 7.65 1.45 -3.85
CA ALA A 59 8.98 2.03 -3.98
C ALA A 59 10.08 0.99 -4.28
N THR A 60 9.97 -0.25 -3.77
CA THR A 60 10.90 -1.34 -4.10
C THR A 60 10.66 -1.96 -5.48
N GLN A 61 9.43 -1.90 -6.01
CA GLN A 61 9.12 -2.40 -7.35
C GLN A 61 9.50 -1.40 -8.43
N ASP A 62 9.27 -0.10 -8.19
CA ASP A 62 9.53 0.98 -9.15
C ASP A 62 11.03 1.11 -9.51
N VAL A 63 11.95 0.68 -8.64
CA VAL A 63 13.40 0.65 -8.95
C VAL A 63 13.71 -0.25 -10.14
N ASN A 64 12.89 -1.27 -10.41
CA ASN A 64 13.08 -2.20 -11.51
C ASN A 64 12.45 -1.74 -12.84
N GLU A 65 11.62 -0.68 -12.82
CA GLU A 65 10.91 -0.18 -14.01
C GLU A 65 11.54 1.12 -14.57
N SER A 66 12.45 1.75 -13.81
CA SER A 66 13.25 2.89 -14.27
C SER A 66 14.34 2.59 -15.31
N ASP A 67 14.53 1.33 -15.71
CA ASP A 67 15.45 0.94 -16.80
C ASP A 67 14.77 0.90 -18.20
N HIS A 68 13.50 1.32 -18.30
CA HIS A 68 12.77 1.34 -19.59
C HIS A 68 12.29 2.72 -20.04
N LYS A 69 13.11 3.75 -19.81
CA LYS A 69 13.04 4.98 -20.59
C LYS A 69 14.38 5.37 -21.20
#